data_AF-A0A3B3E072-F1
#
_entry.id   AF-A0A3B3E072-F1
#
_cell.length_a   1.000
_cell.length_b   1.000
_cell.length_c   1.000
_cell.angle_alpha   90.00
_cell.angle_beta   90.00
_cell.angle_gamma   90.00
#
_symmetry.space_group_name_H-M   'P 1'
#
loop_
_entity.id
_entity.type
_entity.pdbx_description
1 polymer ?
#
loop_
_entity_poly.entity_id
_entity_poly.type
_entity_poly.pdbx_seq_one_letter_code
_entity_poly.pdbx_strand_id
1 'polypeptide(L)'
;MEEYAASERKENETSDDLDDHKEMFERKCLLKLLDCILCSELHYSETLLSAASGDDVILPCRLDSEEDLQDFTVEWTKLEMNPDPADTNGHKGVVYLYRSRRTMTKFMMETFIQRVSLNPDGLKRGDVTLKIRNVTLQDEGKYIFFFFFNRCSPTWPL
;
A
#
# COMPACT_ATOMS: atom_id res chain seq x y z
N MET A 1 30.12 48.66 41.56
CA MET A 1 30.74 47.51 42.24
C MET A 1 29.76 47.03 43.30
N GLU A 2 28.54 46.61 42.94
CA GLU A 2 28.19 45.49 42.04
C GLU A 2 28.91 44.20 42.50
N GLU A 3 28.26 43.07 42.78
CA GLU A 3 27.01 42.56 42.24
C GLU A 3 26.46 41.45 43.15
N TYR A 4 25.14 41.28 43.11
CA TYR A 4 24.41 40.12 43.60
C TYR A 4 24.82 38.85 42.85
N ALA A 5 24.96 37.71 43.53
CA ALA A 5 24.70 36.41 42.92
C ALA A 5 24.27 35.39 44.00
N ALA A 6 22.99 35.04 43.95
CA ALA A 6 22.47 33.80 44.51
C ALA A 6 22.64 32.69 43.45
N SER A 7 23.07 31.50 43.84
CA SER A 7 22.87 30.24 43.08
C SER A 7 23.25 29.09 44.03
N GLU A 8 22.35 28.24 44.51
CA GLU A 8 21.41 27.28 43.90
C GLU A 8 21.85 25.88 44.32
N ARG A 9 20.88 25.12 44.82
CA ARG A 9 21.06 23.76 45.31
C ARG A 9 21.60 22.93 44.16
N LYS A 10 22.51 22.00 44.47
CA LYS A 10 22.84 20.91 43.54
C LYS A 10 21.53 20.20 43.18
N GLU A 11 21.07 20.40 41.95
CA GLU A 11 20.17 19.50 41.26
C GLU A 11 20.86 18.14 41.21
N ASN A 12 20.55 17.29 42.18
CA ASN A 12 20.48 15.87 41.91
C ASN A 12 19.08 15.64 41.35
N GLU A 13 18.87 16.06 40.10
CA GLU A 13 17.80 15.50 39.30
C GLU A 13 18.24 14.09 38.93
N THR A 14 17.53 13.15 39.53
CA THR A 14 17.59 11.73 39.25
C THR A 14 17.52 11.53 37.75
N SER A 15 18.56 10.87 37.25
CA SER A 15 18.73 10.20 35.97
C SER A 15 17.56 9.29 35.55
N ASP A 16 16.36 9.84 35.34
CA ASP A 16 15.19 9.08 34.86
C ASP A 16 14.44 9.76 33.68
N ASP A 17 15.01 10.77 33.03
CA ASP A 17 14.42 11.45 31.86
C ASP A 17 15.17 11.19 30.54
N LEU A 18 15.65 9.96 30.32
CA LEU A 18 16.27 9.55 29.04
C LEU A 18 15.65 8.32 28.39
N ASP A 19 14.46 7.89 28.82
CA ASP A 19 13.78 6.75 28.19
C ASP A 19 12.45 7.09 27.49
N ASP A 20 11.97 8.34 27.51
CA ASP A 20 10.73 8.72 26.83
C ASP A 20 10.93 9.24 25.39
N HIS A 21 12.16 9.52 24.96
CA HIS A 21 12.44 10.04 23.62
C HIS A 21 12.75 8.97 22.56
N LYS A 22 12.86 7.69 22.95
CA LYS A 22 13.19 6.60 22.02
C LYS A 22 11.97 5.81 21.54
N GLU A 23 10.82 6.00 22.17
CA GLU A 23 9.57 5.29 21.84
C GLU A 23 8.59 6.15 21.01
N MET A 24 9.10 7.00 20.09
CA MET A 24 8.26 7.84 19.23
C MET A 24 8.56 7.76 17.72
N PHE A 25 9.58 7.01 17.28
CA PHE A 25 10.07 7.11 15.88
C PHE A 25 9.97 5.88 14.98
N GLU A 26 9.33 4.79 15.42
CA GLU A 26 8.99 3.66 14.54
C GLU A 26 7.47 3.51 14.43
N ARG A 27 6.81 4.49 13.82
CA ARG A 27 5.41 4.31 13.43
C ARG A 27 5.36 3.30 12.28
N LYS A 28 4.97 2.08 12.62
CA LYS A 28 4.83 0.94 11.70
C LYS A 28 3.52 1.08 10.93
N CYS A 29 3.59 1.14 9.60
CA CYS A 29 2.40 1.08 8.75
C CYS A 29 1.92 -0.37 8.65
N LEU A 30 0.65 -0.64 8.96
CA LEU A 30 0.04 -1.95 8.77
C LEU A 30 -0.66 -2.01 7.41
N LEU A 31 -0.19 -2.91 6.55
CA LEU A 31 -0.83 -3.18 5.26
C LEU A 31 -1.46 -4.57 5.34
N LYS A 32 -2.73 -4.70 4.94
CA LYS A 32 -3.41 -6.00 4.87
C LYS A 32 -3.77 -6.33 3.44
N LEU A 33 -3.34 -7.46 2.93
CA LEU A 33 -3.77 -7.97 1.63
C LEU A 33 -5.04 -8.82 1.76
N LEU A 34 -5.95 -8.73 0.78
CA LEU A 34 -7.06 -9.66 0.62
C LEU A 34 -6.93 -10.31 -0.77
N ASP A 35 -6.65 -11.61 -0.79
CA ASP A 35 -6.60 -12.38 -2.03
C ASP A 35 -8.01 -12.78 -2.49
N CYS A 36 -8.26 -12.72 -3.80
CA CYS A 36 -9.52 -13.19 -4.40
C CYS A 36 -9.21 -14.24 -5.47
N ILE A 37 -9.60 -15.50 -5.20
CA ILE A 37 -9.48 -16.62 -6.14
C ILE A 37 -10.87 -17.05 -6.61
N LEU A 38 -11.00 -17.15 -7.94
CA LEU A 38 -12.05 -17.71 -8.80
C LEU A 38 -13.33 -18.31 -8.15
N CYS A 39 -14.47 -17.69 -8.53
CA CYS A 39 -15.81 -18.23 -8.81
C CYS A 39 -16.53 -19.28 -7.92
N SER A 40 -15.95 -19.82 -6.84
CA SER A 40 -16.72 -20.61 -5.86
C SER A 40 -16.19 -20.65 -4.43
N GLU A 41 -14.93 -20.29 -4.16
CA GLU A 41 -14.40 -20.34 -2.78
C GLU A 41 -13.52 -19.12 -2.47
N LEU A 42 -14.06 -18.21 -1.66
CA LEU A 42 -13.35 -17.05 -1.13
C LEU A 42 -12.30 -17.52 -0.11
N HIS A 43 -11.08 -17.83 -0.57
CA HIS A 43 -9.93 -17.91 0.33
C HIS A 43 -9.39 -16.50 0.58
N TYR A 44 -9.91 -15.86 1.64
CA TYR A 44 -9.33 -14.64 2.18
C TYR A 44 -8.08 -14.99 2.99
N SER A 45 -6.91 -14.71 2.46
CA SER A 45 -5.66 -14.70 3.23
C SER A 45 -5.34 -13.26 3.63
N GLU A 46 -5.29 -12.98 4.94
CA GLU A 46 -4.80 -11.68 5.45
C GLU A 46 -3.30 -11.78 5.70
N THR A 47 -2.49 -11.13 4.86
CA THR A 47 -1.06 -10.94 5.16
C THR A 47 -0.85 -9.59 5.81
N LEU A 48 -0.32 -9.58 7.03
CA LEU A 48 0.07 -8.36 7.74
C LEU A 48 1.52 -7.99 7.41
N LEU A 49 1.72 -6.80 6.86
CA LEU A 49 3.05 -6.27 6.60
C LEU A 49 3.29 -5.04 7.48
N SER A 50 4.52 -4.91 7.96
CA SER A 50 4.97 -3.79 8.79
C SER A 50 6.16 -3.12 8.10
N ALA A 51 6.11 -1.81 7.96
CA ALA A 51 7.17 -1.01 7.35
C ALA A 51 7.32 0.33 8.07
N ALA A 52 8.55 0.85 8.10
CA ALA A 52 8.82 2.19 8.58
C ALA A 52 8.48 3.21 7.48
N SER A 53 8.19 4.45 7.88
CA SER A 53 8.02 5.53 6.91
C SER A 53 9.33 5.74 6.15
N GLY A 54 9.26 5.79 4.81
CA GLY A 54 10.41 5.88 3.92
C GLY A 54 10.77 4.56 3.23
N ASP A 55 10.28 3.42 3.74
CA ASP A 55 10.61 2.11 3.17
C ASP A 55 9.90 1.84 1.85
N ASP A 56 10.43 0.87 1.10
CA ASP A 56 9.72 0.23 -0.01
C ASP A 56 9.00 -1.03 0.51
N VAL A 57 7.71 -1.17 0.22
CA VAL A 57 6.93 -2.36 0.56
C VAL A 57 6.56 -3.16 -0.67
N ILE A 58 6.55 -4.48 -0.50
CA ILE A 58 6.08 -5.45 -1.49
C ILE A 58 4.82 -6.10 -0.92
N LEU A 59 3.68 -5.93 -1.60
CA LEU A 59 2.45 -6.66 -1.35
C LEU A 59 2.46 -7.92 -2.25
N PRO A 60 2.84 -9.09 -1.72
CA PRO A 60 3.00 -10.29 -2.53
C PRO A 60 1.63 -10.81 -2.96
N CYS A 61 1.45 -11.08 -4.25
CA CYS A 61 0.25 -11.75 -4.72
C CYS A 61 0.55 -12.52 -6.00
N ARG A 62 0.41 -13.84 -5.94
CA ARG A 62 0.64 -14.75 -7.06
C ARG A 62 -0.49 -15.75 -7.12
N LEU A 63 -1.06 -15.92 -8.31
CA LEU A 63 -2.09 -16.92 -8.56
C LEU A 63 -1.48 -18.32 -8.63
N ASP A 64 -2.08 -19.28 -7.93
CA ASP A 64 -1.68 -20.70 -7.99
C ASP A 64 -1.82 -21.29 -9.40
N SER A 65 -2.71 -20.72 -10.23
CA SER A 65 -2.96 -21.16 -11.61
C SER A 65 -1.88 -20.74 -12.62
N GLU A 66 -0.96 -19.85 -12.23
CA GLU A 66 0.05 -19.23 -13.11
C GLU A 66 -0.53 -18.63 -14.42
N GLU A 67 -1.78 -18.16 -14.38
CA GLU A 67 -2.49 -17.63 -15.56
C GLU A 67 -1.79 -16.41 -16.19
N ASP A 68 -1.80 -16.30 -17.52
CA ASP A 68 -1.26 -15.11 -18.22
C ASP A 68 -2.24 -13.93 -18.13
N LEU A 69 -1.92 -12.98 -17.26
CA LEU A 69 -2.77 -11.82 -16.97
C LEU A 69 -2.47 -10.62 -17.86
N GLN A 70 -1.61 -10.72 -18.88
CA GLN A 70 -1.23 -9.56 -19.68
C GLN A 70 -2.41 -8.88 -20.40
N ASP A 71 -3.44 -9.65 -20.77
CA ASP A 71 -4.65 -9.13 -21.44
C ASP A 71 -5.84 -8.90 -20.48
N PHE A 72 -5.63 -9.13 -19.19
CA PHE A 72 -6.61 -8.86 -18.15
C PHE A 72 -6.57 -7.40 -17.72
N THR A 73 -7.64 -6.96 -17.07
CA THR A 73 -7.55 -5.81 -16.17
C THR A 73 -7.13 -6.29 -14.80
N VAL A 74 -6.13 -5.61 -14.23
CA VAL A 74 -5.64 -5.83 -12.88
C VAL A 74 -5.80 -4.50 -12.13
N GLU A 75 -6.50 -4.54 -11.02
CA GLU A 75 -6.77 -3.40 -10.16
C GLU A 75 -6.33 -3.70 -8.73
N TRP A 76 -5.60 -2.77 -8.13
CA TRP A 76 -5.32 -2.75 -6.70
C TRP A 76 -6.06 -1.58 -6.07
N THR A 77 -6.80 -1.86 -5.01
CA THR A 77 -7.63 -0.88 -4.32
C THR A 77 -7.36 -0.92 -2.83
N LYS A 78 -7.13 0.25 -2.24
CA LYS A 78 -7.05 0.42 -0.79
C LYS A 78 -8.47 0.68 -0.25
N LEU A 79 -8.91 -0.15 0.69
CA LEU A 79 -10.28 -0.16 1.22
C LEU A 79 -10.49 0.84 2.35
N GLU A 80 -9.47 1.08 3.15
CA GLU A 80 -9.53 1.97 4.32
C GLU A 80 -9.02 3.35 3.92
N MET A 81 -9.95 4.25 3.64
CA MET A 81 -9.68 5.64 3.31
C MET A 81 -10.48 6.57 4.18
N ASN A 82 -9.84 7.65 4.61
CA ASN A 82 -10.59 8.81 5.06
C ASN A 82 -11.29 9.39 3.83
N PRO A 83 -12.63 9.49 3.83
CA PRO A 83 -13.35 10.06 2.70
C PRO A 83 -12.89 11.51 2.53
N ASP A 84 -12.27 11.82 1.39
CA ASP A 84 -11.99 13.20 1.01
C ASP A 84 -13.28 13.82 0.48
N PRO A 85 -13.90 14.80 1.18
CA PRO A 85 -15.10 15.46 0.70
C PRO A 85 -14.90 16.22 -0.62
N ALA A 86 -13.65 16.46 -1.06
CA ALA A 86 -13.32 17.07 -2.34
C ALA A 86 -13.20 16.06 -3.51
N ASP A 87 -13.10 14.76 -3.24
CA ASP A 87 -13.04 13.73 -4.29
C ASP A 87 -14.44 13.46 -4.86
N THR A 88 -14.82 14.27 -5.83
CA THR A 88 -16.09 14.16 -6.58
C THR A 88 -16.02 13.18 -7.75
N ASN A 89 -14.83 12.64 -8.06
CA ASN A 89 -14.60 11.79 -9.22
C ASN A 89 -14.84 10.30 -8.92
N GLY A 90 -15.08 9.95 -7.65
CA GLY A 90 -15.33 8.57 -7.25
C GLY A 90 -14.11 7.68 -7.44
N HIS A 91 -12.89 8.24 -7.33
CA HIS A 91 -11.63 7.50 -7.31
C HIS A 91 -11.55 6.75 -5.98
N LYS A 92 -12.33 5.66 -5.89
CA LYS A 92 -12.63 4.84 -4.71
C LYS A 92 -11.42 4.02 -4.24
N GLY A 93 -10.29 4.68 -4.07
CA GLY A 93 -9.08 4.12 -3.53
C GLY A 93 -8.23 3.29 -4.47
N VAL A 94 -8.34 3.53 -5.76
CA VAL A 94 -7.55 2.83 -6.77
C VAL A 94 -6.08 3.21 -6.63
N VAL A 95 -5.29 2.26 -6.13
CA VAL A 95 -3.85 2.39 -5.92
C VAL A 95 -3.09 2.13 -7.21
N TYR A 96 -3.50 1.12 -7.98
CA TYR A 96 -2.89 0.76 -9.25
C TYR A 96 -3.93 0.19 -10.20
N LEU A 97 -3.89 0.61 -11.47
CA LEU A 97 -4.74 0.07 -12.52
C LEU A 97 -3.93 -0.27 -13.76
N TYR A 98 -4.00 -1.52 -14.19
CA TYR A 98 -3.46 -2.02 -15.44
C TYR A 98 -4.59 -2.52 -16.33
N ARG A 99 -4.63 -2.04 -17.57
CA ARG A 99 -5.63 -2.41 -18.57
C ARG A 99 -5.05 -2.24 -19.96
N SER A 100 -5.39 -3.16 -20.86
CA SER A 100 -4.96 -3.08 -22.27
C SER A 100 -3.43 -2.93 -22.39
N ARG A 101 -2.69 -3.70 -21.58
CA ARG A 101 -1.22 -3.72 -21.55
C ARG A 101 -0.55 -2.40 -21.14
N ARG A 102 -1.25 -1.56 -20.38
CA ARG A 102 -0.78 -0.24 -19.97
C ARG A 102 -1.25 0.11 -18.55
N THR A 103 -0.47 0.91 -17.84
CA THR A 103 -0.87 1.51 -16.56
C THR A 103 -1.78 2.71 -16.81
N MET A 104 -2.92 2.76 -16.14
CA MET A 104 -3.97 3.75 -16.34
C MET A 104 -3.95 4.82 -15.23
N THR A 105 -2.92 5.66 -15.21
CA THR A 105 -2.68 6.65 -14.14
C THR A 105 -3.82 7.64 -13.90
N LYS A 106 -4.61 7.96 -14.93
CA LYS A 106 -5.80 8.85 -14.83
C LYS A 106 -6.82 8.39 -13.78
N PHE A 107 -6.89 7.10 -13.50
CA PHE A 107 -7.83 6.52 -12.54
C PHE A 107 -7.17 6.14 -11.22
N MET A 108 -5.88 6.42 -11.04
CA MET A 108 -5.17 6.13 -9.80
C MET A 108 -5.23 7.34 -8.87
N MET A 109 -5.17 7.08 -7.57
CA MET A 109 -4.93 8.12 -6.57
C MET A 109 -3.60 8.83 -6.82
N GLU A 110 -3.61 10.16 -6.82
CA GLU A 110 -2.43 10.98 -7.11
C GLU A 110 -1.26 10.67 -6.18
N THR A 111 -1.54 10.39 -4.91
CA THR A 111 -0.53 10.04 -3.91
C THR A 111 0.22 8.75 -4.23
N PHE A 112 -0.32 7.84 -5.03
CA PHE A 112 0.36 6.58 -5.41
C PHE A 112 1.06 6.65 -6.77
N ILE A 113 0.69 7.61 -7.63
CA ILE A 113 1.31 7.77 -8.95
C ILE A 113 2.84 7.88 -8.81
N GLN A 114 3.57 7.19 -9.68
CA GLN A 114 5.05 7.05 -9.67
C GLN A 114 5.65 6.27 -8.48
N ARG A 115 4.92 6.05 -7.38
CA ARG A 115 5.39 5.23 -6.25
C ARG A 115 5.13 3.75 -6.44
N VAL A 116 4.09 3.39 -7.21
CA VAL A 116 3.66 2.00 -7.39
C VAL A 116 4.08 1.37 -8.71
N SER A 117 4.36 0.06 -8.69
CA SER A 117 4.67 -0.72 -9.90
C SER A 117 4.39 -2.20 -9.75
N LEU A 118 3.97 -2.86 -10.84
CA LEU A 118 3.99 -4.32 -10.99
C LEU A 118 5.22 -4.77 -11.79
N ASN A 119 5.59 -6.05 -11.66
CA ASN A 119 6.56 -6.68 -12.55
C ASN A 119 5.88 -7.10 -13.88
N PRO A 120 6.22 -6.51 -15.04
CA PRO A 120 5.59 -6.88 -16.32
C PRO A 120 5.79 -8.34 -16.71
N ASP A 121 6.96 -8.92 -16.39
CA ASP A 121 7.23 -10.33 -16.63
C ASP A 121 6.61 -11.25 -15.57
N GLY A 122 6.15 -10.68 -14.46
CA GLY A 122 5.35 -11.37 -13.45
C GLY A 122 3.93 -11.63 -13.94
N LEU A 123 3.32 -10.68 -14.65
CA LEU A 123 1.95 -10.80 -15.18
C LEU A 123 1.75 -12.02 -16.08
N LYS A 124 2.80 -12.43 -16.83
CA LYS A 124 2.81 -13.64 -17.66
C LYS A 124 2.61 -14.95 -16.89
N ARG A 125 2.89 -14.93 -15.59
CA ARG A 125 2.88 -16.10 -14.70
C ARG A 125 1.93 -15.90 -13.52
N GLY A 126 0.90 -15.07 -13.68
CA GLY A 126 -0.08 -14.79 -12.63
C GLY A 126 0.48 -14.03 -11.43
N ASP A 127 1.65 -13.39 -11.54
CA ASP A 127 2.25 -12.61 -10.45
C ASP A 127 1.85 -11.14 -10.55
N VAL A 128 0.96 -10.73 -9.64
CA VAL A 128 0.41 -9.37 -9.52
C VAL A 128 0.93 -8.66 -8.29
N THR A 129 2.10 -9.08 -7.80
CA THR A 129 2.80 -8.46 -6.66
C THR A 129 2.98 -6.96 -6.86
N LEU A 130 2.44 -6.16 -5.95
CA LEU A 130 2.52 -4.70 -5.99
C LEU A 130 3.69 -4.20 -5.15
N LYS A 131 4.59 -3.44 -5.78
CA LYS A 131 5.61 -2.67 -5.06
C LYS A 131 5.12 -1.24 -4.84
N ILE A 132 5.17 -0.78 -3.59
CA ILE A 132 4.91 0.62 -3.18
C ILE A 132 6.22 1.20 -2.67
N ARG A 133 6.69 2.31 -3.25
CA ARG A 133 7.93 2.98 -2.83
C ARG A 133 7.68 4.10 -1.84
N ASN A 134 8.65 4.35 -0.95
CA ASN A 134 8.64 5.47 -0.02
C ASN A 134 7.30 5.58 0.73
N VAL A 135 6.96 4.55 1.50
CA VAL A 135 5.69 4.47 2.23
C VAL A 135 5.62 5.51 3.34
N THR A 136 4.41 5.94 3.65
CA THR A 136 4.08 6.93 4.68
C THR A 136 2.96 6.39 5.55
N LEU A 137 2.69 7.04 6.69
CA LEU A 137 1.56 6.68 7.56
C LEU A 137 0.20 6.77 6.85
N GLN A 138 0.09 7.58 5.80
CA GLN A 138 -1.13 7.65 5.00
C GLN A 138 -1.33 6.42 4.11
N ASP A 139 -0.30 5.62 3.90
CA ASP A 139 -0.39 4.38 3.12
C ASP A 139 -0.89 3.20 3.97
N GLU A 140 -0.90 3.31 5.31
CA GLU A 140 -1.48 2.29 6.20
C GLU A 140 -2.93 1.98 5.84
N GLY A 141 -3.29 0.68 5.79
CA GLY A 141 -4.66 0.23 5.56
C GLY A 141 -4.78 -1.12 4.86
N LYS A 142 -6.01 -1.50 4.52
CA LYS A 142 -6.32 -2.72 3.77
C LYS A 142 -6.24 -2.50 2.27
N TYR A 143 -5.64 -3.44 1.56
CA TYR A 143 -5.45 -3.48 0.11
C TYR A 143 -6.04 -4.78 -0.43
N ILE A 144 -6.75 -4.69 -1.54
CA ILE A 144 -7.32 -5.82 -2.26
C ILE A 144 -6.94 -5.71 -3.71
N PHE A 145 -6.73 -6.85 -4.35
CA PHE A 145 -6.55 -6.91 -5.80
C PHE A 145 -7.75 -7.58 -6.46
N PHE A 146 -8.05 -7.14 -7.67
CA PHE A 146 -9.03 -7.76 -8.55
C PHE A 146 -8.43 -7.93 -9.94
N PHE A 147 -8.75 -9.04 -10.58
CA PHE A 147 -8.50 -9.21 -12.01
C PHE A 147 -9.75 -9.70 -12.72
N PHE A 148 -9.97 -9.19 -13.92
CA PHE A 148 -11.08 -9.63 -14.76
C PHE A 148 -10.72 -9.52 -16.24
N PHE A 149 -11.20 -10.49 -17.00
CA PHE A 149 -10.98 -10.52 -18.44
C PHE A 149 -11.94 -9.54 -19.11
N ASN A 150 -11.39 -8.52 -19.77
CA ASN A 150 -12.19 -7.48 -20.44
C ASN A 150 -12.57 -7.84 -21.90
N ARG A 151 -12.52 -9.12 -22.29
CA ARG A 151 -12.92 -9.56 -23.63
C ARG A 151 -14.00 -10.64 -23.59
N CYS A 152 -15.20 -10.30 -24.04
CA CYS A 152 -15.86 -11.17 -25.01
C CYS A 152 -14.93 -11.25 -26.24
N SER A 153 -14.27 -12.38 -26.45
CA SER A 153 -13.59 -12.64 -27.71
C SER A 153 -14.65 -12.82 -28.82
N PRO A 154 -14.64 -12.02 -29.91
CA PRO A 154 -15.56 -12.23 -31.03
C PRO A 154 -15.21 -13.47 -31.88
N THR A 155 -14.28 -14.31 -31.43
CA THR A 155 -13.79 -15.47 -32.16
C THR A 155 -13.78 -16.70 -31.26
N TRP A 156 -14.95 -17.15 -30.83
CA TRP A 156 -15.16 -18.57 -30.54
C TRP A 156 -15.62 -19.24 -31.84
N PRO A 157 -15.05 -20.38 -32.24
CA PRO A 157 -15.46 -21.05 -33.46
C PRO A 157 -16.89 -21.57 -33.31
N LEU A 158 -17.68 -21.36 -34.37
CA LEU A 158 -18.97 -22.01 -34.58
C LEU A 158 -18.82 -23.54 -34.65
#